data_AF-A0A832CE13-F1
#
_entry.id   AF-A0A832CE13-F1
#
_cell.length_a   1.000
_cell.length_b   1.000
_cell.length_c   1.000
_cell.angle_alpha   90.00
_cell.angle_beta   90.00
_cell.angle_gamma   90.00
#
_symmetry.space_group_name_H-M   'P 1'
#
loop_
_entity.id
_entity.type
_entity.pdbx_description
1 polymer ?
#
loop_
_entity_poly.entity_id
_entity_poly.type
_entity_poly.pdbx_seq_one_letter_code
_entity_poly.pdbx_strand_id
1 'polypeptide(L)'
;MRKLRNELEEKLREIDETYNFTPFYELVGIVYIIPFEDYDAKRAVELAGIKAVMDYEYNRASTEEERSKIKDVSHEFRGYDVESFDRVIEVKSFKTTGVIELTSNEWIVASRFGDYYWLYIVENALENPTITTIRNPVKVFRDVAVREPKIEYRYIIKNWKEFVERI
;
A
#
# COMPACT_ATOMS: atom_id res chain seq x y z
N MET A 1 44.69 -38.10 30.05
CA MET A 1 44.27 -38.12 28.63
C MET A 1 43.18 -39.14 28.34
N ARG A 2 43.36 -40.45 28.61
CA ARG A 2 42.35 -41.49 28.30
C ARG A 2 41.02 -41.36 29.08
N LYS A 3 41.09 -41.00 30.36
CA LYS A 3 39.90 -40.81 31.21
C LYS A 3 39.01 -39.64 30.75
N LEU A 4 39.64 -38.51 30.43
CA LEU A 4 38.95 -37.30 29.94
C LEU A 4 38.28 -37.52 28.58
N ARG A 5 38.89 -38.34 27.72
CA ARG A 5 38.33 -38.69 26.42
C ARG A 5 37.12 -39.60 26.55
N ASN A 6 37.15 -40.56 27.47
CA ASN A 6 36.01 -41.44 27.73
C ASN A 6 34.83 -40.66 28.35
N GLU A 7 35.09 -39.75 29.30
CA GLU A 7 34.04 -38.89 29.88
C GLU A 7 33.40 -37.95 28.83
N LEU A 8 34.18 -37.50 27.84
CA LEU A 8 33.66 -36.71 26.72
C LEU A 8 32.80 -37.54 25.78
N GLU A 9 33.23 -38.76 25.44
CA GLU A 9 32.47 -39.68 24.58
C GLU A 9 31.14 -40.13 25.23
N GLU A 10 31.13 -40.31 26.56
CA GLU A 10 29.92 -40.66 27.30
C GLU A 10 28.91 -39.50 27.34
N LYS A 11 29.39 -38.26 27.59
CA LYS A 11 28.54 -37.06 27.52
C LYS A 11 27.99 -36.79 26.12
N LEU A 12 28.78 -37.02 25.08
CA LEU A 12 28.32 -36.86 23.69
C LEU A 12 27.21 -37.85 23.36
N ARG A 13 27.31 -39.09 23.86
CA ARG A 13 26.30 -40.13 23.66
C ARG A 13 25.00 -39.83 24.41
N GLU A 14 25.11 -39.30 25.63
CA GLU A 14 23.97 -38.85 26.44
C GLU A 14 23.24 -37.66 25.76
N ILE A 15 23.99 -36.75 25.14
CA ILE A 15 23.45 -35.65 24.32
C ILE A 15 22.74 -36.23 23.08
N ASP A 16 23.37 -37.09 22.29
CA ASP A 16 22.76 -37.67 21.08
C ASP A 16 21.47 -38.45 21.39
N GLU A 17 21.42 -39.21 22.49
CA GLU A 17 20.21 -39.92 22.92
C GLU A 17 19.10 -38.97 23.38
N THR A 18 19.47 -37.84 24.01
CA THR A 18 18.52 -36.80 24.43
C THR A 18 17.97 -35.99 23.24
N TYR A 19 18.74 -35.88 22.15
CA TYR A 19 18.42 -35.08 20.95
C TYR A 19 17.99 -35.92 19.74
N ASN A 20 17.55 -37.17 19.94
CA ASN A 20 16.78 -37.91 18.93
C ASN A 20 15.40 -37.24 18.73
N PHE A 21 15.39 -36.12 18.01
CA PHE A 21 14.18 -35.42 17.62
C PHE A 21 13.32 -36.34 16.75
N THR A 22 12.13 -36.69 17.25
CA THR A 22 11.04 -37.10 16.36
C THR A 22 10.42 -35.81 15.83
N PRO A 23 10.62 -35.42 14.56
CA PRO A 23 10.02 -34.21 14.05
C PRO A 23 8.50 -34.41 14.02
N PHE A 24 7.78 -33.66 14.86
CA PHE A 24 6.34 -33.51 14.69
C PHE A 24 6.11 -32.21 13.94
N TYR A 25 5.38 -32.29 12.83
CA TYR A 25 4.99 -31.12 12.06
C TYR A 25 3.66 -30.64 12.62
N GLU A 26 3.68 -29.48 13.29
CA GLU A 26 2.46 -28.78 13.67
C GLU A 26 2.12 -27.76 12.58
N LEU A 27 0.87 -27.78 12.09
CA LEU A 27 0.40 -26.78 11.14
C LEU A 27 0.22 -25.44 11.89
N VAL A 28 1.23 -24.58 11.84
CA VAL A 28 1.22 -23.27 12.53
C VAL A 28 0.38 -22.23 11.77
N GLY A 29 0.12 -22.44 10.47
CA GLY A 29 -0.74 -21.57 9.67
C GLY A 29 -0.80 -21.97 8.20
N ILE A 30 -1.92 -21.64 7.54
CA ILE A 30 -2.10 -21.75 6.10
C ILE A 30 -2.18 -20.34 5.53
N VAL A 31 -1.29 -20.01 4.60
CA VAL A 31 -1.41 -18.83 3.74
C VAL A 31 -2.19 -19.26 2.49
N TYR A 32 -3.31 -18.58 2.24
CA TYR A 32 -4.05 -18.74 1.00
C TYR A 32 -3.76 -17.53 0.12
N ILE A 33 -2.81 -17.69 -0.80
CA ILE A 33 -2.51 -16.66 -1.82
C ILE A 33 -3.54 -16.87 -2.92
N ILE A 34 -4.55 -16.01 -2.95
CA ILE A 34 -5.47 -15.95 -4.07
C ILE A 34 -4.85 -14.98 -5.08
N PRO A 35 -4.37 -15.44 -6.25
CA PRO A 35 -3.97 -14.53 -7.30
C PRO A 35 -5.19 -13.66 -7.65
N PHE A 36 -5.06 -12.36 -7.46
CA PHE A 36 -6.03 -11.42 -8.00
C PHE A 36 -5.72 -11.29 -9.49
N GLU A 37 -6.51 -11.96 -10.32
CA GLU A 37 -6.42 -11.80 -11.77
C GLU A 37 -6.46 -10.30 -12.12
N ASP A 38 -5.55 -9.87 -13.00
CA ASP A 38 -5.42 -8.47 -13.46
C ASP A 38 -4.77 -7.47 -12.46
N TYR A 39 -4.17 -7.92 -11.34
CA TYR A 39 -3.45 -7.02 -10.40
C TYR A 39 -2.35 -6.20 -11.09
N ASP A 40 -1.51 -6.84 -11.90
CA ASP A 40 -0.42 -6.15 -12.61
C ASP A 40 -0.96 -5.10 -13.58
N ALA A 41 -2.07 -5.39 -14.26
CA ALA A 41 -2.70 -4.44 -15.15
C ALA A 41 -3.34 -3.28 -14.40
N LYS A 42 -3.98 -3.53 -13.24
CA LYS A 42 -4.52 -2.46 -12.39
C LYS A 42 -3.40 -1.56 -11.88
N ARG A 43 -2.30 -2.14 -11.41
CA ARG A 43 -1.12 -1.39 -10.97
C ARG A 43 -0.51 -0.57 -12.10
N ALA A 44 -0.44 -1.13 -13.32
CA ALA A 44 0.04 -0.39 -14.49
C ALA A 44 -0.83 0.84 -14.79
N VAL A 45 -2.16 0.72 -14.66
CA VAL A 45 -3.11 1.83 -14.85
C VAL A 45 -2.93 2.91 -13.77
N GLU A 46 -2.78 2.51 -12.51
CA GLU A 46 -2.55 3.43 -11.38
C GLU A 46 -1.26 4.24 -11.60
N LEU A 47 -0.14 3.56 -11.88
CA LEU A 47 1.16 4.20 -12.14
C LEU A 47 1.13 5.12 -13.36
N ALA A 48 0.48 4.69 -14.44
CA ALA A 48 0.36 5.51 -15.65
C ALA A 48 -0.46 6.78 -15.39
N GLY A 49 -1.52 6.69 -14.59
CA GLY A 49 -2.32 7.86 -14.23
C GLY A 49 -1.60 8.82 -13.29
N ILE A 50 -0.87 8.34 -12.28
CA ILE A 50 -0.04 9.21 -11.43
C ILE A 50 0.99 9.95 -12.30
N LYS A 51 1.68 9.24 -13.19
CA LYS A 51 2.62 9.86 -14.13
C LYS A 51 1.94 10.93 -14.99
N ALA A 52 0.76 10.65 -15.54
CA ALA A 52 0.02 11.63 -16.35
C ALA A 52 -0.37 12.88 -15.55
N VAL A 53 -0.76 12.72 -14.28
CA VAL A 53 -1.06 13.85 -13.38
C VAL A 53 0.18 14.65 -13.04
N MET A 54 1.31 14.00 -12.77
CA MET A 54 2.59 14.66 -12.56
C MET A 54 2.97 15.52 -13.78
N ASP A 55 2.92 14.93 -14.98
CA ASP A 55 3.22 15.63 -16.24
C ASP A 55 2.25 16.82 -16.45
N TYR A 56 0.96 16.64 -16.14
CA TYR A 56 -0.04 17.71 -16.21
C TYR A 56 0.27 18.86 -15.25
N GLU A 57 0.57 18.58 -13.98
CA GLU A 57 0.88 19.60 -12.98
C GLU A 57 2.20 20.31 -13.28
N TYR A 58 3.22 19.58 -13.77
CA TYR A 58 4.46 20.19 -14.25
C TYR A 58 4.19 21.18 -15.39
N ASN A 59 3.32 20.84 -16.34
CA ASN A 59 2.97 21.74 -17.43
C ASN A 59 2.13 22.94 -16.98
N ARG A 60 1.33 22.78 -15.91
CA ARG A 60 0.54 23.87 -15.30
C ARG A 60 1.42 24.88 -14.54
N ALA A 61 2.52 24.43 -13.95
CA ALA A 61 3.46 25.28 -13.23
C ALA A 61 4.18 26.26 -14.18
N SER A 62 4.20 27.53 -13.81
CA SER A 62 4.82 28.60 -14.61
C SER A 62 6.28 28.85 -14.23
N THR A 63 6.68 28.49 -13.00
CA THR A 63 8.03 28.75 -12.48
C THR A 63 8.73 27.47 -12.01
N GLU A 64 10.06 27.52 -11.93
CA GLU A 64 10.85 26.41 -11.38
C GLU A 64 10.55 26.17 -9.89
N GLU A 65 10.25 27.23 -9.14
CA GLU A 65 9.88 27.10 -7.73
C GLU A 65 8.57 26.30 -7.57
N GLU A 66 7.56 26.57 -8.41
CA GLU A 66 6.32 25.79 -8.43
C GLU A 66 6.57 24.34 -8.82
N ARG A 67 7.39 24.09 -9.87
CA ARG A 67 7.77 22.74 -10.30
C ARG A 67 8.47 21.95 -9.20
N SER A 68 9.33 22.60 -8.41
CA SER A 68 10.06 21.96 -7.31
C SER A 68 9.15 21.48 -6.15
N LYS A 69 7.94 22.03 -6.05
CA LYS A 69 6.94 21.63 -5.04
C LYS A 69 6.10 20.43 -5.48
N ILE A 70 6.15 20.06 -6.76
CA ILE A 70 5.37 18.94 -7.31
C ILE A 70 6.06 17.61 -6.97
N LYS A 71 5.36 16.73 -6.24
CA LYS A 71 5.92 15.47 -5.72
C LYS A 71 4.88 14.36 -5.74
N ASP A 72 5.32 13.16 -6.14
CA ASP A 72 4.58 11.92 -5.92
C ASP A 72 4.80 11.46 -4.47
N VAL A 73 3.71 11.35 -3.72
CA VAL A 73 3.65 10.90 -2.32
C VAL A 73 2.68 9.73 -2.15
N SER A 74 2.29 9.07 -3.24
CA SER A 74 1.32 7.95 -3.26
C SER A 74 1.72 6.79 -2.35
N HIS A 75 3.02 6.60 -2.12
CA HIS A 75 3.56 5.56 -1.24
C HIS A 75 3.57 5.93 0.25
N GLU A 76 3.14 7.14 0.61
CA GLU A 76 3.23 7.66 1.98
C GLU A 76 1.92 7.54 2.78
N PHE A 77 0.86 6.99 2.18
CA PHE A 77 -0.44 6.79 2.82
C PHE A 77 -1.06 8.07 3.43
N ARG A 78 -0.79 9.24 2.83
CA ARG A 78 -1.27 10.55 3.30
C ARG A 78 -2.77 10.80 3.06
N GLY A 79 -3.42 9.96 2.26
CA GLY A 79 -4.81 10.13 1.81
C GLY A 79 -4.94 11.03 0.56
N TYR A 80 -3.83 11.19 -0.17
CA TYR A 80 -3.69 11.78 -1.50
C TYR A 80 -2.37 11.28 -2.11
N ASP A 81 -2.23 11.39 -3.42
CA ASP A 81 -1.11 10.82 -4.18
C ASP A 81 -0.07 11.84 -4.62
N VAL A 82 -0.47 13.09 -4.88
CA VAL A 82 0.41 14.12 -5.42
C VAL A 82 0.30 15.41 -4.60
N GLU A 83 1.44 15.96 -4.23
CA GLU A 83 1.56 17.35 -3.78
C GLU A 83 1.88 18.23 -4.96
N SER A 84 1.18 19.35 -5.08
CA SER A 84 1.47 20.40 -6.05
C SER A 84 1.61 21.73 -5.30
N PHE A 85 1.99 22.79 -6.03
CA PHE A 85 2.36 24.07 -5.43
C PHE A 85 1.19 24.82 -4.75
N ASP A 86 -0.05 24.51 -5.10
CA ASP A 86 -1.26 25.16 -4.57
C ASP A 86 -2.35 24.17 -4.09
N ARG A 87 -2.10 22.85 -4.16
CA ARG A 87 -3.09 21.80 -3.88
C ARG A 87 -2.47 20.45 -3.55
N VAL A 88 -3.27 19.59 -2.93
CA VAL A 88 -3.03 18.14 -2.85
C VAL A 88 -4.02 17.42 -3.75
N ILE A 89 -3.59 16.31 -4.35
CA ILE A 89 -4.32 15.64 -5.42
C ILE A 89 -4.40 14.14 -5.14
N GLU A 90 -5.61 13.61 -5.10
CA GLU A 90 -5.88 12.17 -5.20
C GLU A 90 -6.11 11.80 -6.66
N VAL A 91 -5.50 10.70 -7.12
CA VAL A 91 -5.55 10.28 -8.52
C VAL A 91 -6.35 8.99 -8.64
N LYS A 92 -7.43 9.00 -9.44
CA LYS A 92 -8.18 7.79 -9.79
C LYS A 92 -8.05 7.51 -11.28
N SER A 93 -7.47 6.37 -11.60
CA SER A 93 -7.06 6.02 -12.96
C SER A 93 -7.85 4.85 -13.50
N PHE A 94 -8.22 4.92 -14.78
CA PHE A 94 -9.04 3.91 -15.46
C PHE A 94 -8.43 3.52 -16.81
N LYS A 95 -8.61 2.24 -17.19
CA LYS A 95 -8.31 1.76 -18.55
C LYS A 95 -9.18 2.49 -19.58
N THR A 96 -10.45 2.70 -19.26
CA THR A 96 -11.42 3.46 -20.07
C THR A 96 -12.15 4.47 -19.19
N THR A 97 -13.03 4.01 -18.30
CA THR A 97 -13.75 4.79 -17.28
C THR A 97 -14.24 3.86 -16.18
N GLY A 98 -14.85 4.37 -15.11
CA GLY A 98 -15.40 3.53 -14.06
C GLY A 98 -16.00 4.29 -12.88
N VAL A 99 -16.40 3.52 -11.87
CA VAL A 99 -16.91 4.06 -10.61
C VAL A 99 -15.77 4.68 -9.82
N ILE A 100 -16.01 5.87 -9.28
CA ILE A 100 -15.07 6.56 -8.42
C ILE A 100 -15.28 6.08 -6.98
N GLU A 101 -14.26 5.45 -6.41
CA GLU A 101 -14.26 5.00 -5.02
C GLU A 101 -13.19 5.78 -4.24
N LEU A 102 -13.60 6.37 -3.12
CA LEU A 102 -12.68 6.97 -2.16
C LEU A 102 -12.62 6.11 -0.90
N THR A 103 -11.41 5.85 -0.40
CA THR A 103 -11.27 5.19 0.90
C THR A 103 -11.77 6.10 2.02
N SER A 104 -12.05 5.54 3.20
CA SER A 104 -12.45 6.35 4.36
C SER A 104 -11.37 7.38 4.72
N ASN A 105 -10.08 7.03 4.56
CA ASN A 105 -8.97 7.94 4.81
C ASN A 105 -8.98 9.12 3.81
N GLU A 106 -9.06 8.83 2.51
CA GLU A 106 -9.14 9.85 1.45
C GLU A 106 -10.34 10.78 1.66
N TRP A 107 -11.53 10.25 1.94
CA TRP A 107 -12.73 11.07 2.18
C TRP A 107 -12.57 12.01 3.38
N ILE A 108 -11.99 11.51 4.48
CA ILE A 108 -11.73 12.31 5.68
C ILE A 108 -10.70 13.41 5.39
N VAL A 109 -9.61 13.08 4.71
CA VAL A 109 -8.55 14.04 4.34
C VAL A 109 -9.11 15.08 3.38
N ALA A 110 -9.85 14.66 2.36
CA ALA A 110 -10.53 15.55 1.42
C ALA A 110 -11.49 16.51 2.13
N SER A 111 -12.25 16.03 3.11
CA SER A 111 -13.16 16.88 3.90
C SER A 111 -12.42 17.90 4.76
N ARG A 112 -11.19 17.62 5.21
CA ARG A 112 -10.37 18.54 6.01
C ARG A 112 -9.70 19.61 5.17
N PHE A 113 -9.13 19.21 4.03
CA PHE A 113 -8.42 20.11 3.12
C PHE A 113 -9.38 20.92 2.23
N GLY A 114 -10.60 20.43 2.01
CA GLY A 114 -11.67 21.15 1.31
C GLY A 114 -11.23 21.66 -0.05
N ASP A 115 -11.17 22.98 -0.19
CA ASP A 115 -10.85 23.66 -1.46
C ASP A 115 -9.38 23.52 -1.90
N TYR A 116 -8.50 22.99 -1.04
CA TYR A 116 -7.12 22.62 -1.37
C TYR A 116 -6.99 21.15 -1.79
N TYR A 117 -8.03 20.33 -1.62
CA TYR A 117 -8.04 18.94 -2.04
C TYR A 117 -8.69 18.80 -3.41
N TRP A 118 -7.99 18.13 -4.31
CA TRP A 118 -8.45 17.87 -5.66
C TRP A 118 -8.49 16.38 -5.93
N LEU A 119 -9.50 15.98 -6.70
CA LEU A 119 -9.60 14.64 -7.25
C LEU A 119 -9.36 14.74 -8.75
N TYR A 120 -8.32 14.07 -9.24
CA TYR A 120 -8.01 13.99 -10.66
C TYR A 120 -8.43 12.62 -11.17
N ILE A 121 -9.37 12.60 -12.11
CA ILE A 121 -9.84 11.38 -12.78
C ILE A 121 -9.08 11.25 -14.08
N VAL A 122 -8.35 10.15 -14.24
CA VAL A 122 -7.56 9.85 -15.43
C VAL A 122 -8.21 8.71 -16.20
N GLU A 123 -8.89 9.05 -17.28
CA GLU A 123 -9.47 8.08 -18.22
C GLU A 123 -8.45 7.73 -19.31
N ASN A 124 -8.54 6.51 -19.87
CA ASN A 124 -7.63 6.01 -20.91
C ASN A 124 -6.14 6.08 -20.52
N ALA A 125 -5.83 5.76 -19.25
CA ALA A 125 -4.53 6.04 -18.63
C ALA A 125 -3.33 5.37 -19.31
N LEU A 126 -3.52 4.23 -20.00
CA LEU A 126 -2.44 3.49 -20.66
C LEU A 126 -2.17 3.94 -22.11
N GLU A 127 -3.05 4.74 -22.70
CA GLU A 127 -2.97 5.12 -24.11
C GLU A 127 -2.86 6.64 -24.25
N ASN A 128 -3.99 7.33 -24.27
CA ASN A 128 -4.08 8.78 -24.37
C ASN A 128 -4.85 9.35 -23.17
N PRO A 129 -4.16 9.59 -22.04
CA PRO A 129 -4.79 9.97 -20.78
C PRO A 129 -5.62 11.25 -20.92
N THR A 130 -6.87 11.19 -20.50
CA THR A 130 -7.74 12.36 -20.38
C THR A 130 -7.97 12.66 -18.91
N ILE A 131 -7.64 13.87 -18.48
CA ILE A 131 -7.66 14.26 -17.07
C ILE A 131 -8.84 15.20 -16.80
N THR A 132 -9.75 14.77 -15.92
CA THR A 132 -10.81 15.60 -15.37
C THR A 132 -10.43 16.02 -13.94
N THR A 133 -10.39 17.33 -13.68
CA THR A 133 -10.00 17.87 -12.38
C THR A 133 -11.23 18.32 -11.58
N ILE A 134 -11.33 17.88 -10.32
CA ILE A 134 -12.48 18.16 -9.46
C ILE A 134 -11.97 18.76 -8.16
N ARG A 135 -12.25 20.06 -7.96
CA ARG A 135 -11.93 20.76 -6.70
C ARG A 135 -12.95 20.41 -5.63
N ASN A 136 -12.47 20.08 -4.43
CA ASN A 136 -13.31 19.78 -3.27
C ASN A 136 -14.37 18.70 -3.57
N PRO A 137 -13.93 17.45 -3.85
CA PRO A 137 -14.84 16.36 -4.24
C PRO A 137 -15.91 16.08 -3.17
N VAL A 138 -15.62 16.31 -1.88
CA VAL A 138 -16.60 16.15 -0.79
C VAL A 138 -17.75 17.15 -0.92
N LYS A 139 -17.49 18.37 -1.37
CA LYS A 139 -18.53 19.36 -1.66
C LYS A 139 -19.29 19.02 -2.94
N VAL A 140 -18.57 18.61 -4.00
CA VAL A 140 -19.17 18.30 -5.31
C VAL A 140 -20.08 17.07 -5.25
N PHE A 141 -19.66 16.02 -4.55
CA PHE A 141 -20.38 14.74 -4.49
C PHE A 141 -21.22 14.54 -3.23
N ARG A 142 -21.41 15.58 -2.41
CA ARG A 142 -22.11 15.50 -1.12
C ARG A 142 -23.45 14.78 -1.19
N ASP A 143 -24.23 15.06 -2.23
CA ASP A 143 -25.62 14.61 -2.35
C ASP A 143 -25.76 13.28 -3.12
N VAL A 144 -24.65 12.78 -3.70
CA VAL A 144 -24.64 11.55 -4.51
C VAL A 144 -23.72 10.46 -3.97
N ALA A 145 -22.77 10.81 -3.09
CA ALA A 145 -21.86 9.84 -2.50
C ALA A 145 -22.59 8.93 -1.52
N VAL A 146 -22.53 7.62 -1.77
CA VAL A 146 -23.06 6.58 -0.89
C VAL A 146 -21.92 5.99 -0.07
N ARG A 147 -22.11 5.88 1.24
CA ARG A 147 -21.13 5.26 2.14
C ARG A 147 -21.42 3.76 2.23
N GLU A 148 -20.56 2.94 1.62
CA GLU A 148 -20.61 1.49 1.76
C GLU A 148 -19.61 0.99 2.80
N PRO A 149 -20.03 0.19 3.80
CA PRO A 149 -19.11 -0.39 4.78
C PRO A 149 -18.25 -1.48 4.14
N LYS A 150 -16.92 -1.33 4.23
CA LYS A 150 -15.94 -2.35 3.86
C LYS A 150 -15.32 -2.96 5.12
N ILE A 151 -15.39 -4.27 5.28
CA ILE A 151 -14.78 -4.97 6.42
C ILE A 151 -13.28 -5.09 6.16
N GLU A 152 -12.47 -4.40 6.97
CA GLU A 152 -11.02 -4.54 6.99
C GLU A 152 -10.58 -5.35 8.22
N TYR A 153 -9.89 -6.46 7.99
CA TYR A 153 -9.32 -7.28 9.05
C TYR A 153 -7.95 -6.72 9.47
N ARG A 154 -7.72 -6.60 10.79
CA ARG A 154 -6.40 -6.28 11.35
C ARG A 154 -5.88 -7.48 12.14
N TYR A 155 -4.65 -7.87 11.88
CA TYR A 155 -3.98 -8.92 12.62
C TYR A 155 -3.10 -8.32 13.72
N ILE A 156 -3.25 -8.83 14.95
CA ILE A 156 -2.48 -8.40 16.10
C ILE A 156 -1.64 -9.59 16.57
N ILE A 157 -0.33 -9.52 16.35
CA ILE A 157 0.61 -10.55 16.80
C ILE A 157 1.21 -10.07 18.13
N LYS A 158 0.69 -10.63 19.24
CA LYS A 158 1.26 -10.39 20.57
C LYS A 158 2.49 -11.29 20.77
N ASN A 159 3.41 -10.85 21.62
CA ASN A 159 4.62 -11.60 22.00
C ASN A 159 5.50 -12.04 20.81
N TRP A 160 5.51 -11.32 19.69
CA TRP A 160 6.25 -11.69 18.48
C TRP A 160 7.74 -11.98 18.71
N LYS A 161 8.36 -11.37 19.72
CA LYS A 161 9.78 -11.57 20.07
C LYS A 161 10.10 -13.03 20.46
N GLU A 162 9.17 -13.71 21.12
CA GLU A 162 9.31 -15.14 21.48
C GLU A 162 9.46 -16.05 20.25
N PHE A 163 9.05 -15.54 19.08
CA PHE A 163 9.05 -16.27 17.82
C PHE A 163 10.16 -15.83 16.86
N VAL A 164 10.88 -14.74 17.15
CA VAL A 164 11.99 -14.24 16.31
C VAL A 164 13.36 -14.66 16.87
N GLU A 165 13.50 -14.89 18.17
CA GLU A 165 14.77 -15.34 18.78
C GLU A 165 15.10 -16.83 18.54
N ARG A 166 14.27 -17.54 17.76
CA ARG A 166 14.46 -18.96 17.39
C ARG A 166 14.81 -19.17 15.90
N ILE A 167 15.13 -18.10 15.18
CA ILE A 167 15.56 -18.11 13.77
C ILE A 167 17.06 -17.83 13.69
#